data_AF-A0A1Q3PLD2-F1
#
_entry.id   AF-A0A1Q3PLD2-F1
#
_cell.length_a   1.000
_cell.length_b   1.000
_cell.length_c   1.000
_cell.angle_alpha   90.00
_cell.angle_beta   90.00
_cell.angle_gamma   90.00
#
_symmetry.space_group_name_H-M   'P 1'
#
loop_
_entity.id
_entity.type
_entity.pdbx_description
1 polymer ?
#
loop_
_entity_poly.entity_id
_entity_poly.type
_entity_poly.pdbx_seq_one_letter_code
_entity_poly.pdbx_strand_id
1 'polypeptide(L)'
;MKAFSICTTLILQVTLIFAQAPQRFSFQGVARKPDGKVVVNAMIGVRLTIHAETTGGTVVYQETHTAQTNTFGIFNVQIGGGNVVSGQLATISWKTFPYFLQLEMDPSGGSTYTDLGTTQMLSVPYAMQAAEAAKWNDGYPVIQKFEFGPDVDLNDPDVANDPDIHKYSLPAIGDGMRLIWYPSKGAFRAGEALNGKWEDSEIGDKSVAFGGNNIAKGDFSLAMGIETSATGTASAAIGQGAVASNNASAAIGLNVSASGYAGTAIGEGVFSHFRGEFAAGMFNATTDVSGDSYNIKPNDILFQIGNGTSINDRKSALTLLRSGNFGIGNNVVAPEYLLDVGGRIRIRHNGATSGIQFNNSQNVVDGFVGMKTDAQIGFFLNGAWRFWIDNAGNGTLGGTLTQSSDRRLKRNFAPLSASLSKLTALQGYHYYWKGNGDPSLQTGLIAQEVEALFPELVKTDDNGFKSLNYTGLIPHLIESVKQLAKQNARLEAENASFKADSKAVQDQLTKLALRLDQLSGTTSNTIAK
;
A
#
# COMPACT_ATOMS: atom_id res chain seq x y z
N MET A 1 45.28 -46.49 12.74
CA MET A 1 44.28 -45.71 12.00
C MET A 1 42.90 -46.20 12.37
N LYS A 2 42.17 -45.35 13.10
CA LYS A 2 40.72 -45.27 13.37
C LYS A 2 39.91 -46.57 13.44
N ALA A 3 39.72 -47.04 14.68
CA ALA A 3 38.67 -47.96 15.07
C ALA A 3 37.31 -47.23 15.21
N PHE A 4 36.26 -48.03 15.02
CA PHE A 4 34.86 -47.70 14.78
C PHE A 4 34.15 -46.89 15.88
N SER A 5 33.21 -46.04 15.42
CA SER A 5 32.32 -45.16 16.18
C SER A 5 31.46 -45.87 17.23
N ILE A 6 31.47 -45.35 18.45
CA ILE A 6 30.52 -45.66 19.52
C ILE A 6 29.26 -44.82 19.32
N CYS A 7 28.13 -45.50 19.17
CA CYS A 7 26.78 -44.95 19.15
C CYS A 7 26.32 -44.77 20.61
N THR A 8 26.14 -43.54 21.07
CA THR A 8 25.55 -43.23 22.39
C THR A 8 24.21 -42.54 22.18
N THR A 9 23.13 -43.32 22.20
CA THR A 9 21.75 -42.82 22.28
C THR A 9 21.42 -42.55 23.74
N LEU A 10 21.36 -41.27 24.11
CA LEU A 10 20.89 -40.79 25.41
C LEU A 10 19.34 -40.85 25.41
N ILE A 11 18.75 -41.84 26.08
CA ILE A 11 17.30 -41.92 26.29
C ILE A 11 16.95 -41.01 27.48
N LEU A 12 16.36 -39.85 27.18
CA LEU A 12 15.77 -38.95 28.15
C LEU A 12 14.39 -39.49 28.55
N GLN A 13 14.29 -40.17 29.70
CA GLN A 13 12.99 -40.53 30.28
C GLN A 13 12.35 -39.29 30.91
N VAL A 14 11.37 -38.72 30.23
CA VAL A 14 10.44 -37.74 30.82
C VAL A 14 9.47 -38.51 31.71
N THR A 15 9.64 -38.43 33.03
CA THR A 15 8.61 -38.85 33.97
C THR A 15 7.64 -37.69 34.18
N LEU A 16 6.41 -37.87 33.75
CA LEU A 16 5.29 -36.98 34.08
C LEU A 16 5.00 -37.13 35.58
N ILE A 17 5.44 -36.16 36.38
CA ILE A 17 5.06 -36.08 37.79
C ILE A 17 3.68 -35.44 37.84
N PHE A 18 2.64 -36.26 37.98
CA PHE A 18 1.32 -35.76 38.35
C PHE A 18 1.35 -35.41 39.84
N ALA A 19 1.21 -34.12 40.16
CA ALA A 19 0.88 -33.71 41.52
C ALA A 19 -0.57 -34.15 41.81
N GLN A 20 -0.73 -35.35 42.37
CA GLN A 20 -2.04 -35.78 42.86
C GLN A 20 -2.28 -35.12 44.22
N ALA A 21 -3.41 -34.40 44.33
CA ALA A 21 -3.91 -33.97 45.63
C ALA A 21 -3.97 -35.21 46.54
N PRO A 22 -3.44 -35.17 47.77
CA PRO A 22 -3.49 -36.30 48.67
C PRO A 22 -4.95 -36.74 48.84
N GLN A 23 -5.27 -37.99 48.52
CA GLN A 23 -6.62 -38.53 48.69
C GLN A 23 -6.88 -38.88 50.15
N ARG A 24 -6.81 -37.86 51.00
CA ARG A 24 -7.02 -37.96 52.43
C ARG A 24 -7.52 -36.64 52.99
N PHE A 25 -8.31 -36.70 54.04
CA PHE A 25 -8.79 -35.51 54.75
C PHE A 25 -8.73 -35.72 56.26
N SER A 26 -8.51 -34.64 57.01
CA SER A 26 -8.33 -34.71 58.46
C SER A 26 -9.66 -34.94 59.18
N PHE A 27 -9.62 -35.78 60.21
CA PHE A 27 -10.70 -35.98 61.16
C PHE A 27 -10.16 -35.89 62.59
N GLN A 28 -10.88 -35.17 63.44
CA GLN A 28 -10.60 -35.06 64.87
C GLN A 28 -11.83 -35.50 65.65
N GLY A 29 -11.63 -36.37 66.63
CA GLY A 29 -12.69 -36.87 67.51
C GLY A 29 -12.27 -36.87 68.97
N VAL A 30 -13.25 -37.03 69.86
CA VAL A 30 -13.03 -37.21 71.30
C VAL A 30 -13.48 -38.61 71.69
N ALA A 31 -12.55 -39.44 72.14
CA ALA A 31 -12.82 -40.81 72.57
C ALA A 31 -13.45 -40.83 73.96
N ARG A 32 -14.65 -41.40 74.07
CA ARG A 32 -15.38 -41.58 75.34
C ARG A 32 -15.78 -43.03 75.52
N LYS A 33 -15.72 -43.50 76.77
CA LYS A 33 -16.27 -44.80 77.18
C LYS A 33 -17.80 -44.72 77.27
N PRO A 34 -18.51 -45.88 77.33
CA PRO A 34 -19.96 -45.91 77.51
C PRO A 34 -20.47 -45.17 78.77
N ASP A 35 -19.63 -45.02 79.79
CA ASP A 35 -19.93 -44.24 81.00
C ASP A 35 -19.76 -42.71 80.82
N GLY A 36 -19.47 -42.25 79.60
CA GLY A 36 -19.29 -40.85 79.24
C GLY A 36 -17.92 -40.26 79.55
N LYS A 37 -17.02 -41.01 80.23
CA LYS A 37 -15.67 -40.56 80.58
C LYS A 37 -14.73 -40.64 79.39
N VAL A 38 -13.83 -39.67 79.28
CA VAL A 38 -12.83 -39.62 78.21
C VAL A 38 -11.78 -40.73 78.36
N VAL A 39 -11.34 -41.28 77.24
CA VAL A 39 -10.22 -42.23 77.15
C VAL A 39 -8.93 -41.42 77.01
N VAL A 40 -8.19 -41.23 78.09
CA VAL A 40 -7.01 -40.33 78.12
C VAL A 40 -5.70 -41.09 77.90
N ASN A 41 -4.77 -40.50 77.14
CA ASN A 41 -3.40 -40.99 76.94
C ASN A 41 -3.30 -42.49 76.59
N ALA A 42 -4.24 -43.00 75.79
CA ALA A 42 -4.33 -44.42 75.46
C ALA A 42 -4.38 -44.64 73.95
N MET A 43 -3.93 -45.83 73.53
CA MET A 43 -4.08 -46.29 72.15
C MET A 43 -5.49 -46.84 71.97
N ILE A 44 -6.22 -46.29 71.01
CA ILE A 44 -7.57 -46.71 70.63
C ILE A 44 -7.58 -47.25 69.20
N GLY A 45 -8.46 -48.21 68.95
CA GLY A 45 -8.78 -48.67 67.60
C GLY A 45 -9.94 -47.83 67.08
N VAL A 46 -9.84 -47.29 65.88
CA VAL A 46 -10.91 -46.53 65.23
C VAL A 46 -11.21 -47.16 63.88
N ARG A 47 -12.49 -47.42 63.59
CA ARG A 47 -12.96 -47.83 62.28
C ARG A 47 -13.86 -46.74 61.71
N LEU A 48 -13.59 -46.35 60.48
CA LEU A 48 -14.31 -45.32 59.77
C LEU A 48 -14.94 -45.95 58.54
N THR A 49 -16.26 -45.81 58.42
CA THR A 49 -17.04 -46.38 57.32
C THR A 49 -17.78 -45.25 56.62
N ILE A 50 -17.69 -45.19 55.29
CA ILE A 50 -18.41 -44.23 54.46
C ILE A 50 -19.58 -44.96 53.80
N HIS A 51 -20.79 -44.51 54.12
CA HIS A 51 -22.03 -44.97 53.50
C HIS A 51 -22.49 -44.00 52.42
N ALA A 52 -23.03 -44.52 51.32
CA ALA A 52 -23.73 -43.74 50.31
C ALA A 52 -25.24 -43.66 50.63
N GLU A 53 -25.87 -42.57 50.16
CA GLU A 53 -27.33 -42.32 50.14
C GLU A 53 -27.99 -42.09 51.51
N THR A 54 -27.74 -42.95 52.50
CA THR A 54 -28.36 -42.88 53.84
C THR A 54 -27.37 -43.28 54.95
N THR A 55 -27.73 -43.05 56.22
CA THR A 55 -26.90 -43.34 57.41
C THR A 55 -26.57 -44.83 57.63
N GLY A 56 -27.19 -45.74 56.88
CA GLY A 56 -26.87 -47.18 56.89
C GLY A 56 -26.86 -47.78 55.49
N GLY A 57 -26.65 -46.95 54.47
CA GLY A 57 -26.63 -47.37 53.07
C GLY A 57 -25.40 -48.21 52.70
N THR A 58 -25.16 -48.40 51.41
CA THR A 58 -24.04 -49.21 50.93
C THR A 58 -22.70 -48.64 51.41
N VAL A 59 -21.85 -49.51 51.97
CA VAL A 59 -20.47 -49.16 52.33
C VAL A 59 -19.67 -48.99 51.05
N VAL A 60 -19.25 -47.75 50.77
CA VAL A 60 -18.41 -47.42 49.60
C VAL A 60 -16.93 -47.38 49.94
N TYR A 61 -16.60 -47.19 51.22
CA TYR A 61 -15.23 -47.20 51.72
C TYR A 61 -15.18 -47.48 53.22
N GLN A 62 -14.20 -48.25 53.66
CA GLN A 62 -13.97 -48.54 55.07
C GLN A 62 -12.48 -48.70 55.35
N GLU A 63 -12.01 -48.13 56.45
CA GLU A 63 -10.63 -48.26 56.92
C GLU A 63 -10.54 -48.30 58.44
N THR A 64 -9.42 -48.78 58.95
CA THR A 64 -9.09 -48.80 60.38
C THR A 64 -7.82 -48.03 60.68
N HIS A 65 -7.79 -47.44 61.87
CA HIS A 65 -6.66 -46.68 62.41
C HIS A 65 -6.37 -47.12 63.84
N THR A 66 -5.11 -47.04 64.22
CA THR A 66 -4.71 -47.04 65.63
C THR A 66 -4.27 -45.63 65.98
N ALA A 67 -4.98 -44.97 66.91
CA ALA A 67 -4.74 -43.58 67.26
C ALA A 67 -4.43 -43.42 68.75
N GLN A 68 -3.56 -42.46 69.09
CA GLN A 68 -3.25 -42.11 70.47
C GLN A 68 -4.12 -40.93 70.91
N THR A 69 -4.85 -41.08 72.03
CA THR A 69 -5.60 -39.98 72.63
C THR A 69 -4.70 -39.10 73.49
N ASN A 70 -5.01 -37.81 73.62
CA ASN A 70 -4.31 -36.91 74.56
C ASN A 70 -4.99 -36.87 75.94
N THR A 71 -4.56 -35.94 76.81
CA THR A 71 -5.12 -35.73 78.16
C THR A 71 -6.58 -35.31 78.17
N PHE A 72 -7.13 -34.86 77.04
CA PHE A 72 -8.54 -34.50 76.86
C PHE A 72 -9.34 -35.58 76.11
N GLY A 73 -8.72 -36.72 75.78
CA GLY A 73 -9.33 -37.78 74.99
C GLY A 73 -9.43 -37.48 73.49
N ILE A 74 -8.78 -36.41 73.01
CA ILE A 74 -8.80 -36.03 71.60
C ILE A 74 -7.83 -36.91 70.82
N PHE A 75 -8.26 -37.40 69.66
CA PHE A 75 -7.41 -38.08 68.68
C PHE A 75 -7.56 -37.43 67.30
N ASN A 76 -6.51 -37.56 66.48
CA ASN A 76 -6.51 -37.08 65.09
C ASN A 76 -6.16 -38.24 64.18
N VAL A 77 -6.92 -38.40 63.10
CA VAL A 77 -6.65 -39.36 62.02
C VAL A 77 -6.82 -38.67 60.67
N GLN A 78 -6.16 -39.19 59.64
CA GLN A 78 -6.36 -38.75 58.27
C GLN A 78 -7.15 -39.84 57.56
N ILE A 79 -8.42 -39.55 57.23
CA ILE A 79 -9.28 -40.49 56.54
C ILE A 79 -8.71 -40.71 55.13
N GLY A 80 -8.44 -41.96 54.74
CA GLY A 80 -7.68 -42.30 53.53
C GLY A 80 -6.21 -42.68 53.78
N GLY A 81 -5.74 -42.57 55.03
CA GLY A 81 -4.38 -42.94 55.45
C GLY A 81 -4.31 -44.17 56.36
N GLY A 82 -5.43 -44.86 56.58
CA GLY A 82 -5.51 -46.03 57.45
C GLY A 82 -5.28 -47.34 56.72
N ASN A 83 -5.51 -48.45 57.42
CA ASN A 83 -5.55 -49.78 56.83
C ASN A 83 -6.92 -49.99 56.18
N VAL A 84 -6.97 -50.01 54.85
CA VAL A 84 -8.21 -50.18 54.09
C VAL A 84 -8.79 -51.58 54.34
N VAL A 85 -10.06 -51.63 54.75
CA VAL A 85 -10.83 -52.86 54.94
C VAL A 85 -11.63 -53.18 53.67
N SER A 86 -12.26 -52.17 53.06
CA SER A 86 -13.01 -52.33 51.80
C SER A 86 -13.15 -51.01 51.04
N GLY A 87 -13.37 -51.12 49.72
CA GLY A 87 -13.54 -49.97 48.82
C GLY A 87 -12.24 -49.22 48.49
N GLN A 88 -12.34 -48.17 47.69
CA GLN A 88 -11.22 -47.31 47.32
C GLN A 88 -11.66 -45.84 47.31
N LEU A 89 -11.11 -45.05 48.23
CA LEU A 89 -11.46 -43.64 48.43
C LEU A 89 -11.35 -42.80 47.14
N ALA A 90 -10.36 -43.14 46.28
CA ALA A 90 -10.11 -42.53 44.97
C ALA A 90 -11.30 -42.57 44.01
N THR A 91 -12.13 -43.61 44.14
CA THR A 91 -13.17 -43.96 43.16
C THR A 91 -14.55 -43.53 43.60
N ILE A 92 -14.67 -42.98 44.82
CA ILE A 92 -15.95 -42.47 45.33
C ILE A 92 -16.40 -41.29 44.48
N SER A 93 -17.61 -41.40 43.92
CA SER A 93 -18.22 -40.34 43.11
C SER A 93 -18.95 -39.34 44.00
N TRP A 94 -18.18 -38.47 44.66
CA TRP A 94 -18.64 -37.47 45.63
C TRP A 94 -19.76 -36.54 45.15
N LYS A 95 -20.00 -36.45 43.83
CA LYS A 95 -21.07 -35.65 43.21
C LYS A 95 -22.43 -36.35 43.11
N THR A 96 -22.48 -37.67 43.29
CA THR A 96 -23.66 -38.48 42.91
C THR A 96 -24.68 -38.60 44.02
N PHE A 97 -24.22 -38.78 45.27
CA PHE A 97 -25.07 -39.04 46.42
C PHE A 97 -24.61 -38.24 47.63
N PRO A 98 -25.48 -38.00 48.63
CA PRO A 98 -25.02 -37.64 49.96
C PRO A 98 -24.25 -38.82 50.57
N TYR A 99 -23.16 -38.52 51.28
CA TYR A 99 -22.34 -39.51 51.94
C TYR A 99 -22.35 -39.31 53.46
N PHE A 100 -22.21 -40.40 54.21
CA PHE A 100 -22.30 -40.41 55.65
C PHE A 100 -21.07 -41.13 56.24
N LEU A 101 -20.46 -40.53 57.25
CA LEU A 101 -19.33 -41.10 57.98
C LEU A 101 -19.85 -41.76 59.26
N GLN A 102 -19.77 -43.08 59.32
CA GLN A 102 -19.97 -43.88 60.52
C GLN A 102 -18.63 -44.02 61.25
N LEU A 103 -18.64 -43.75 62.56
CA LEU A 103 -17.47 -43.85 63.41
C LEU A 103 -17.66 -44.98 64.42
N GLU A 104 -16.69 -45.87 64.52
CA GLU A 104 -16.70 -46.97 65.46
C GLU A 104 -15.36 -47.04 66.20
N MET A 105 -15.36 -47.45 67.46
CA MET A 105 -14.16 -47.40 68.31
C MET A 105 -14.02 -48.62 69.22
N ASP A 106 -12.78 -49.09 69.38
CA ASP A 106 -12.36 -49.99 70.45
C ASP A 106 -11.46 -49.22 71.43
N PRO A 107 -11.93 -48.94 72.68
CA PRO A 107 -11.18 -48.16 73.65
C PRO A 107 -9.94 -48.88 74.19
N SER A 108 -9.77 -50.18 73.92
CA SER A 108 -8.60 -50.98 74.29
C SER A 108 -7.54 -51.08 73.19
N GLY A 109 -7.78 -50.47 72.02
CA GLY A 109 -6.85 -50.55 70.90
C GLY A 109 -6.99 -51.81 70.04
N GLY A 110 -7.98 -52.66 70.33
CA GLY A 110 -8.26 -53.90 69.61
C GLY A 110 -9.15 -53.73 68.38
N SER A 111 -9.79 -54.83 67.97
CA SER A 111 -10.70 -54.91 66.81
C SER A 111 -12.17 -55.09 67.20
N THR A 112 -12.53 -54.92 68.48
CA THR A 112 -13.91 -55.04 68.96
C THR A 112 -14.55 -53.66 69.00
N TYR A 113 -15.00 -53.20 67.83
CA TYR A 113 -15.51 -51.84 67.65
C TYR A 113 -16.95 -51.68 68.18
N THR A 114 -17.19 -50.56 68.86
CA THR A 114 -18.52 -50.07 69.25
C THR A 114 -18.91 -48.90 68.36
N ASP A 115 -20.11 -48.91 67.80
CA ASP A 115 -20.64 -47.82 66.97
C ASP A 115 -20.89 -46.56 67.82
N LEU A 116 -20.32 -45.44 67.39
CA LEU A 116 -20.43 -44.12 68.03
C LEU A 116 -21.38 -43.18 67.29
N GLY A 117 -21.97 -43.65 66.19
CA GLY A 117 -22.95 -42.92 65.40
C GLY A 117 -22.47 -42.60 63.99
N THR A 118 -23.43 -42.17 63.18
CA THR A 118 -23.22 -41.82 61.78
C THR A 118 -23.66 -40.39 61.50
N THR A 119 -22.81 -39.60 60.84
CA THR A 119 -23.08 -38.20 60.52
C THR A 119 -22.95 -37.95 59.02
N GLN A 120 -23.82 -37.11 58.45
CA GLN A 120 -23.70 -36.71 57.05
C GLN A 120 -22.42 -35.89 56.83
N MET A 121 -21.70 -36.20 55.76
CA MET A 121 -20.57 -35.40 55.31
C MET A 121 -21.09 -34.18 54.54
N LEU A 122 -20.71 -33.00 54.99
CA LEU A 122 -20.99 -31.73 54.30
C LEU A 122 -19.73 -31.24 53.57
N SER A 123 -19.94 -30.49 52.49
CA SER A 123 -18.85 -29.86 51.74
C SER A 123 -18.13 -28.83 52.61
N VAL A 124 -16.79 -28.92 52.67
CA VAL A 124 -15.98 -27.86 53.27
C VAL A 124 -15.95 -26.63 52.35
N PRO A 125 -15.82 -25.40 52.87
CA PRO A 125 -15.84 -24.18 52.05
C PRO A 125 -14.83 -24.18 50.89
N TYR A 126 -13.64 -24.77 51.10
CA TYR A 126 -12.62 -24.92 50.04
C TYR A 126 -13.05 -25.87 48.91
N ALA A 127 -13.85 -26.90 49.22
CA ALA A 127 -14.39 -27.84 48.24
C ALA A 127 -15.55 -27.22 47.44
N MET A 128 -16.32 -26.29 48.04
CA MET A 128 -17.34 -25.52 47.31
C MET A 128 -16.69 -24.64 46.23
N GLN A 129 -15.55 -24.02 46.53
CA GLN A 129 -14.77 -23.25 45.55
C GLN A 129 -14.17 -24.14 44.44
N ALA A 130 -13.74 -25.37 44.77
CA ALA A 130 -13.23 -26.33 43.78
C ALA A 130 -14.31 -26.85 42.81
N ALA A 131 -15.59 -26.85 43.20
CA ALA A 131 -16.70 -27.26 42.34
C ALA A 131 -16.87 -26.35 41.10
N GLU A 132 -16.47 -25.09 41.18
CA GLU A 132 -16.47 -24.18 40.04
C GLU A 132 -15.37 -24.50 39.02
N ALA A 133 -14.20 -24.95 39.47
CA ALA A 133 -13.12 -25.37 38.59
C ALA A 133 -13.45 -26.66 37.82
N ALA A 134 -14.30 -27.54 38.38
CA ALA A 134 -14.71 -28.79 37.73
C ALA A 134 -15.57 -28.59 36.47
N LYS A 135 -16.14 -27.39 36.24
CA LYS A 135 -16.93 -27.05 35.04
C LYS A 135 -16.13 -27.13 33.72
N TRP A 136 -14.80 -27.20 33.79
CA TRP A 136 -13.90 -27.22 32.63
C TRP A 136 -13.66 -28.61 32.00
N ASN A 137 -14.20 -29.69 32.57
CA ASN A 137 -13.85 -31.07 32.18
C ASN A 137 -14.92 -31.88 31.41
N ASP A 138 -16.13 -31.35 31.17
CA ASP A 138 -17.27 -32.19 30.75
C ASP A 138 -17.66 -32.10 29.26
N GLY A 139 -16.79 -31.66 28.35
CA GLY A 139 -17.08 -31.64 26.90
C GLY A 139 -18.22 -30.69 26.47
N TYR A 140 -18.88 -30.04 27.43
CA TYR A 140 -19.75 -28.89 27.24
C TYR A 140 -18.90 -27.61 27.27
N PRO A 141 -19.23 -26.60 26.44
CA PRO A 141 -18.52 -25.33 26.48
C PRO A 141 -18.68 -24.68 27.86
N VAL A 142 -17.60 -24.12 28.40
CA VAL A 142 -17.67 -23.28 29.59
C VAL A 142 -18.39 -21.99 29.21
N ILE A 143 -19.69 -21.91 29.54
CA ILE A 143 -20.49 -20.71 29.28
C ILE A 143 -20.34 -19.77 30.50
N GLN A 144 -19.48 -18.77 30.37
CA GLN A 144 -19.43 -17.66 31.33
C GLN A 144 -20.48 -16.63 30.92
N LYS A 145 -21.54 -16.49 31.73
CA LYS A 145 -22.58 -15.48 31.54
C LYS A 145 -22.30 -14.27 32.43
N PHE A 146 -22.60 -13.08 31.90
CA PHE A 146 -22.73 -11.88 32.69
C PHE A 146 -24.21 -11.65 32.98
N GLU A 147 -24.59 -11.60 34.26
CA GLU A 147 -25.92 -11.21 34.72
C GLU A 147 -25.74 -10.06 35.70
N PHE A 148 -26.45 -8.96 35.49
CA PHE A 148 -26.50 -7.90 36.49
C PHE A 148 -27.18 -8.44 37.74
N GLY A 149 -26.62 -8.12 38.90
CA GLY A 149 -27.23 -8.43 40.19
C GLY A 149 -28.64 -7.83 40.29
N PRO A 150 -29.49 -8.38 41.16
CA PRO A 150 -30.89 -7.96 41.31
C PRO A 150 -31.04 -6.49 41.75
N ASP A 151 -29.97 -5.89 42.27
CA ASP A 151 -29.93 -4.54 42.79
C ASP A 151 -29.68 -3.48 41.69
N VAL A 152 -29.37 -3.88 40.45
CA VAL A 152 -29.13 -2.95 39.33
C VAL A 152 -30.44 -2.67 38.59
N ASP A 153 -30.91 -1.41 38.62
CA ASP A 153 -32.07 -0.96 37.82
C ASP A 153 -31.63 -0.46 36.43
N LEU A 154 -31.85 -1.28 35.41
CA LEU A 154 -31.51 -0.94 34.02
C LEU A 154 -32.39 0.16 33.40
N ASN A 155 -33.45 0.60 34.09
CA ASN A 155 -34.32 1.69 33.63
C ASN A 155 -33.97 3.05 34.25
N ASP A 156 -32.94 3.11 35.10
CA ASP A 156 -32.48 4.37 35.67
C ASP A 156 -31.90 5.30 34.57
N PRO A 157 -32.39 6.53 34.41
CA PRO A 157 -31.79 7.49 33.48
C PRO A 157 -30.35 7.89 33.82
N ASP A 158 -29.85 7.62 35.04
CA ASP A 158 -28.45 7.83 35.47
C ASP A 158 -27.70 6.51 35.77
N VAL A 159 -28.13 5.41 35.15
CA VAL A 159 -27.55 4.06 35.28
C VAL A 159 -26.01 4.03 35.11
N ALA A 160 -25.42 4.97 34.36
CA ALA A 160 -23.96 5.04 34.18
C ALA A 160 -23.19 5.46 35.44
N ASN A 161 -23.82 6.20 36.36
CA ASN A 161 -23.21 6.67 37.61
C ASN A 161 -23.62 5.85 38.84
N ASP A 162 -24.42 4.80 38.67
CA ASP A 162 -24.90 3.94 39.74
C ASP A 162 -23.72 3.22 40.45
N PRO A 163 -23.55 3.38 41.78
CA PRO A 163 -22.53 2.67 42.54
C PRO A 163 -22.61 1.14 42.42
N ASP A 164 -23.81 0.58 42.22
CA ASP A 164 -24.02 -0.85 42.04
C ASP A 164 -23.53 -1.34 40.67
N ILE A 165 -23.45 -0.44 39.67
CA ILE A 165 -22.81 -0.71 38.38
C ILE A 165 -21.29 -0.57 38.44
N HIS A 166 -20.77 0.35 39.26
CA HIS A 166 -19.32 0.49 39.49
C HIS A 166 -18.69 -0.77 40.09
N LYS A 167 -19.46 -1.64 40.75
CA LYS A 167 -19.02 -2.97 41.17
C LYS A 167 -18.54 -3.86 40.01
N TYR A 168 -18.99 -3.59 38.78
CA TYR A 168 -18.56 -4.31 37.57
C TYR A 168 -17.42 -3.60 36.83
N SER A 169 -16.92 -2.47 37.34
CA SER A 169 -15.64 -1.89 36.90
C SER A 169 -14.50 -2.85 37.22
N LEU A 170 -13.54 -2.95 36.31
CA LEU A 170 -12.48 -3.97 36.44
C LEU A 170 -11.51 -3.56 37.55
N PRO A 171 -11.13 -4.49 38.46
CA PRO A 171 -9.99 -4.26 39.34
C PRO A 171 -8.73 -4.11 38.48
N ALA A 172 -7.75 -3.37 38.99
CA ALA A 172 -6.48 -3.21 38.30
C ALA A 172 -5.86 -4.57 37.97
N ILE A 173 -5.56 -4.81 36.70
CA ILE A 173 -5.01 -6.10 36.25
C ILE A 173 -3.48 -6.10 36.36
N GLY A 174 -2.86 -4.91 36.30
CA GLY A 174 -1.41 -4.73 36.37
C GLY A 174 -0.73 -5.11 35.07
N ASP A 175 0.56 -5.42 35.11
CA ASP A 175 1.38 -5.78 33.94
C ASP A 175 1.72 -7.28 33.91
N GLY A 176 2.00 -7.84 32.73
CA GLY A 176 2.47 -9.21 32.53
C GLY A 176 1.67 -10.05 31.52
N MET A 177 2.04 -11.32 31.43
CA MET A 177 1.42 -12.33 30.54
C MET A 177 0.17 -12.95 31.18
N ARG A 178 -0.93 -13.01 30.42
CA ARG A 178 -2.24 -13.46 30.91
C ARG A 178 -3.22 -13.76 29.79
N LEU A 179 -4.28 -14.49 30.14
CA LEU A 179 -5.48 -14.66 29.35
C LEU A 179 -6.65 -14.08 30.14
N ILE A 180 -7.46 -13.25 29.48
CA ILE A 180 -8.57 -12.58 30.13
C ILE A 180 -9.80 -12.59 29.23
N TRP A 181 -10.91 -13.07 29.78
CA TRP A 181 -12.24 -12.90 29.24
C TRP A 181 -13.00 -11.99 30.19
N TYR A 182 -13.57 -10.91 29.66
CA TYR A 182 -14.36 -9.92 30.40
C TYR A 182 -15.82 -10.01 29.96
N PRO A 183 -16.66 -10.80 30.66
CA PRO A 183 -18.05 -10.97 30.29
C PRO A 183 -18.84 -9.66 30.20
N SER A 184 -18.61 -8.70 31.11
CA SER A 184 -19.33 -7.42 31.17
C SER A 184 -19.14 -6.56 29.91
N LYS A 185 -17.92 -6.58 29.36
CA LYS A 185 -17.60 -5.92 28.09
C LYS A 185 -17.73 -6.85 26.89
N GLY A 186 -17.81 -8.17 27.08
CA GLY A 186 -17.63 -9.16 26.01
C GLY A 186 -16.23 -9.10 25.37
N ALA A 187 -15.23 -8.62 26.12
CA ALA A 187 -13.89 -8.37 25.61
C ALA A 187 -12.95 -9.54 25.91
N PHE A 188 -12.03 -9.83 24.99
CA PHE A 188 -11.07 -10.91 25.12
C PHE A 188 -9.63 -10.41 24.95
N ARG A 189 -8.72 -10.87 25.82
CA ARG A 189 -7.30 -10.52 25.84
C ARG A 189 -6.46 -11.78 26.01
N ALA A 190 -5.41 -11.96 25.21
CA ALA A 190 -4.43 -13.01 25.49
C ALA A 190 -3.03 -12.62 25.03
N GLY A 191 -2.04 -12.83 25.90
CA GLY A 191 -0.65 -12.43 25.68
C GLY A 191 -0.14 -11.51 26.78
N GLU A 192 0.67 -10.52 26.43
CA GLU A 192 1.35 -9.64 27.37
C GLU A 192 0.78 -8.22 27.30
N ALA A 193 0.56 -7.60 28.45
CA ALA A 193 0.32 -6.17 28.54
C ALA A 193 1.27 -5.51 29.54
N LEU A 194 1.72 -4.31 29.20
CA LEU A 194 2.64 -3.49 29.98
C LEU A 194 2.07 -2.08 30.08
N ASN A 195 2.48 -1.35 31.11
CA ASN A 195 2.09 0.04 31.37
C ASN A 195 0.56 0.26 31.37
N GLY A 196 -0.20 -0.71 31.90
CA GLY A 196 -1.65 -0.57 32.05
C GLY A 196 -2.45 -0.59 30.74
N LYS A 197 -1.91 -1.08 29.63
CA LYS A 197 -2.62 -1.12 28.33
C LYS A 197 -3.88 -2.00 28.29
N TRP A 198 -4.07 -2.87 29.28
CA TRP A 198 -5.30 -3.65 29.45
C TRP A 198 -6.07 -3.26 30.70
N GLU A 199 -5.84 -2.06 31.25
CA GLU A 199 -6.74 -1.53 32.28
C GLU A 199 -8.09 -1.15 31.67
N ASP A 200 -9.11 -1.00 32.51
CA ASP A 200 -10.51 -0.83 32.08
C ASP A 200 -10.69 0.29 31.04
N SER A 201 -9.97 1.41 31.19
CA SER A 201 -10.02 2.56 30.28
C SER A 201 -9.44 2.30 28.88
N GLU A 202 -8.70 1.21 28.71
CA GLU A 202 -8.05 0.81 27.46
C GLU A 202 -8.71 -0.43 26.83
N ILE A 203 -9.85 -0.88 27.39
CA ILE A 203 -10.66 -1.99 26.89
C ILE A 203 -12.00 -1.45 26.39
N GLY A 204 -12.19 -1.50 25.07
CA GLY A 204 -13.48 -1.22 24.44
C GLY A 204 -14.46 -2.37 24.55
N ASP A 205 -15.74 -2.09 24.36
CA ASP A 205 -16.78 -3.13 24.40
C ASP A 205 -16.62 -4.09 23.23
N LYS A 206 -16.75 -5.39 23.48
CA LYS A 206 -16.68 -6.50 22.51
C LYS A 206 -15.38 -6.50 21.70
N SER A 207 -14.33 -5.94 22.30
CA SER A 207 -13.01 -5.81 21.68
C SER A 207 -12.16 -7.06 21.88
N VAL A 208 -11.22 -7.30 20.98
CA VAL A 208 -10.33 -8.45 21.03
C VAL A 208 -8.88 -7.98 20.92
N ALA A 209 -8.01 -8.47 21.80
CA ALA A 209 -6.59 -8.16 21.72
C ALA A 209 -5.68 -9.38 21.95
N PHE A 210 -4.69 -9.56 21.08
CA PHE A 210 -3.78 -10.70 21.10
C PHE A 210 -2.33 -10.32 20.84
N GLY A 211 -1.40 -10.95 21.56
CA GLY A 211 0.04 -10.70 21.43
C GLY A 211 0.54 -9.78 22.53
N GLY A 212 1.47 -8.87 22.21
CA GLY A 212 2.20 -8.07 23.18
C GLY A 212 1.89 -6.59 23.12
N ASN A 213 1.63 -5.97 24.27
CA ASN A 213 1.62 -4.52 24.46
C ASN A 213 0.63 -3.78 23.52
N ASN A 214 -0.51 -4.38 23.23
CA ASN A 214 -1.54 -3.86 22.34
C ASN A 214 -2.65 -3.08 23.10
N ILE A 215 -3.36 -2.19 22.39
CA ILE A 215 -4.52 -1.45 22.88
C ILE A 215 -5.70 -1.75 21.96
N ALA A 216 -6.79 -2.31 22.49
CA ALA A 216 -8.07 -2.48 21.78
C ALA A 216 -9.16 -1.71 22.53
N LYS A 217 -9.10 -0.39 22.40
CA LYS A 217 -9.91 0.58 23.17
C LYS A 217 -11.22 0.93 22.50
N GLY A 218 -11.26 0.87 21.17
CA GLY A 218 -12.51 1.13 20.45
C GLY A 218 -13.52 0.00 20.66
N ASP A 219 -14.81 0.33 20.69
CA ASP A 219 -15.85 -0.70 20.74
C ASP A 219 -15.78 -1.53 19.46
N PHE A 220 -15.98 -2.85 19.56
CA PHE A 220 -15.85 -3.83 18.49
C PHE A 220 -14.46 -3.87 17.83
N SER A 221 -13.42 -3.33 18.46
CA SER A 221 -12.09 -3.24 17.89
C SER A 221 -11.28 -4.54 17.97
N LEU A 222 -10.29 -4.68 17.10
CA LEU A 222 -9.33 -5.77 17.08
C LEU A 222 -7.90 -5.25 17.11
N ALA A 223 -7.09 -5.65 18.09
CA ALA A 223 -5.66 -5.34 18.14
C ALA A 223 -4.82 -6.63 18.23
N MET A 224 -4.04 -6.96 17.21
CA MET A 224 -3.29 -8.21 17.14
C MET A 224 -1.82 -8.00 16.77
N GLY A 225 -0.91 -8.67 17.47
CA GLY A 225 0.54 -8.58 17.25
C GLY A 225 1.25 -7.83 18.37
N ILE A 226 2.23 -6.98 18.02
CA ILE A 226 3.09 -6.29 19.00
C ILE A 226 2.90 -4.79 18.88
N GLU A 227 2.65 -4.10 19.99
CA GLU A 227 2.55 -2.64 20.03
C GLU A 227 1.48 -2.04 19.09
N THR A 228 0.40 -2.79 18.84
CA THR A 228 -0.71 -2.31 18.01
C THR A 228 -1.72 -1.49 18.82
N SER A 229 -2.44 -0.58 18.16
CA SER A 229 -3.43 0.29 18.81
C SER A 229 -4.67 0.47 17.93
N ALA A 230 -5.78 -0.11 18.35
CA ALA A 230 -7.10 0.03 17.72
C ALA A 230 -8.02 0.83 18.67
N THR A 231 -8.11 2.14 18.45
CA THR A 231 -8.85 3.06 19.34
C THR A 231 -10.18 3.56 18.75
N GLY A 232 -10.38 3.41 17.44
CA GLY A 232 -11.64 3.75 16.79
C GLY A 232 -12.69 2.65 16.94
N THR A 233 -13.98 3.03 16.92
CA THR A 233 -15.08 2.05 16.92
C THR A 233 -14.99 1.17 15.67
N ALA A 234 -15.09 -0.15 15.85
CA ALA A 234 -14.94 -1.17 14.81
C ALA A 234 -13.61 -1.09 14.04
N SER A 235 -12.55 -0.57 14.65
CA SER A 235 -11.23 -0.48 14.03
C SER A 235 -10.40 -1.74 14.22
N ALA A 236 -9.45 -1.99 13.32
CA ALA A 236 -8.57 -3.16 13.36
C ALA A 236 -7.11 -2.77 13.20
N ALA A 237 -6.25 -3.11 14.15
CA ALA A 237 -4.80 -2.90 14.12
C ALA A 237 -4.07 -4.24 14.23
N ILE A 238 -3.37 -4.66 13.17
CA ILE A 238 -2.74 -5.99 13.09
C ILE A 238 -1.28 -5.86 12.64
N GLY A 239 -0.34 -6.51 13.35
CA GLY A 239 1.08 -6.55 12.99
C GLY A 239 1.97 -5.96 14.08
N GLN A 240 2.93 -5.12 13.72
CA GLN A 240 3.84 -4.48 14.67
C GLN A 240 3.73 -2.95 14.55
N GLY A 241 3.43 -2.26 15.65
CA GLY A 241 3.30 -0.79 15.64
C GLY A 241 2.16 -0.27 14.76
N ALA A 242 1.18 -1.11 14.42
CA ALA A 242 0.02 -0.73 13.61
C ALA A 242 -0.99 0.10 14.43
N VAL A 243 -1.48 1.21 13.88
CA VAL A 243 -2.40 2.12 14.58
C VAL A 243 -3.66 2.36 13.75
N ALA A 244 -4.83 1.99 14.26
CA ALA A 244 -6.14 2.23 13.66
C ALA A 244 -6.97 3.13 14.59
N SER A 245 -6.89 4.45 14.38
CA SER A 245 -7.33 5.44 15.36
C SER A 245 -8.72 6.03 15.12
N ASN A 246 -9.33 5.78 13.96
CA ASN A 246 -10.63 6.33 13.58
C ASN A 246 -11.66 5.22 13.37
N ASN A 247 -12.94 5.57 13.30
CA ASN A 247 -14.03 4.61 13.21
C ASN A 247 -13.95 3.82 11.90
N ALA A 248 -14.17 2.51 12.00
CA ALA A 248 -14.07 1.52 10.92
C ALA A 248 -12.72 1.51 10.18
N SER A 249 -11.65 2.08 10.77
CA SER A 249 -10.34 2.09 10.12
C SER A 249 -9.57 0.77 10.31
N ALA A 250 -8.70 0.43 9.36
CA ALA A 250 -7.92 -0.80 9.38
C ALA A 250 -6.44 -0.54 9.09
N ALA A 251 -5.55 -0.91 10.01
CA ALA A 251 -4.10 -0.77 9.89
C ALA A 251 -3.46 -2.16 10.00
N ILE A 252 -2.85 -2.66 8.93
CA ILE A 252 -2.31 -4.03 8.85
C ILE A 252 -0.86 -4.02 8.35
N GLY A 253 0.09 -4.43 9.19
CA GLY A 253 1.51 -4.57 8.81
C GLY A 253 2.47 -3.96 9.83
N LEU A 254 3.59 -3.42 9.35
CA LEU A 254 4.67 -2.87 10.18
C LEU A 254 4.65 -1.34 10.16
N ASN A 255 4.49 -0.71 11.32
CA ASN A 255 4.52 0.75 11.51
C ASN A 255 3.54 1.49 10.57
N VAL A 256 2.34 0.95 10.40
CA VAL A 256 1.27 1.51 9.57
C VAL A 256 0.28 2.31 10.42
N SER A 257 -0.38 3.32 9.83
CA SER A 257 -1.39 4.12 10.54
C SER A 257 -2.60 4.44 9.66
N ALA A 258 -3.79 4.07 10.13
CA ALA A 258 -5.08 4.35 9.51
C ALA A 258 -5.90 5.32 10.38
N SER A 259 -5.83 6.59 10.01
CA SER A 259 -6.41 7.73 10.73
C SER A 259 -7.64 8.35 10.04
N GLY A 260 -7.92 7.98 8.78
CA GLY A 260 -9.14 8.35 8.08
C GLY A 260 -10.36 7.51 8.53
N TYR A 261 -11.56 8.11 8.56
CA TYR A 261 -12.80 7.36 8.80
C TYR A 261 -12.99 6.29 7.72
N ALA A 262 -13.17 5.03 8.09
CA ALA A 262 -13.16 3.89 7.17
C ALA A 262 -11.91 3.80 6.28
N GLY A 263 -10.79 4.40 6.71
CA GLY A 263 -9.51 4.36 6.01
C GLY A 263 -8.77 3.04 6.26
N THR A 264 -8.03 2.57 5.27
CA THR A 264 -7.29 1.31 5.32
C THR A 264 -5.83 1.55 4.95
N ALA A 265 -4.89 1.12 5.79
CA ALA A 265 -3.45 1.17 5.54
C ALA A 265 -2.83 -0.23 5.66
N ILE A 266 -2.18 -0.72 4.59
CA ILE A 266 -1.60 -2.07 4.56
C ILE A 266 -0.15 -2.08 4.06
N GLY A 267 0.78 -2.68 4.80
CA GLY A 267 2.17 -2.88 4.37
C GLY A 267 3.21 -2.40 5.38
N GLU A 268 4.21 -1.64 4.94
CA GLU A 268 5.28 -1.12 5.82
C GLU A 268 5.34 0.40 5.77
N GLY A 269 5.20 1.07 6.91
CA GLY A 269 5.31 2.52 6.99
C GLY A 269 4.22 3.26 6.20
N VAL A 270 3.06 2.65 5.96
CA VAL A 270 1.96 3.21 5.18
C VAL A 270 1.01 4.04 6.05
N PHE A 271 0.58 5.18 5.53
CA PHE A 271 -0.40 6.05 6.17
C PHE A 271 -1.68 6.17 5.33
N SER A 272 -2.83 6.08 5.98
CA SER A 272 -4.13 6.50 5.45
C SER A 272 -4.71 7.60 6.35
N HIS A 273 -5.09 8.72 5.74
CA HIS A 273 -5.55 9.94 6.40
C HIS A 273 -6.97 10.36 6.02
N PHE A 274 -7.45 9.95 4.84
CA PHE A 274 -8.71 10.42 4.28
C PHE A 274 -9.86 9.43 4.48
N ARG A 275 -11.08 9.96 4.44
CA ARG A 275 -12.29 9.15 4.56
C ARG A 275 -12.43 8.17 3.39
N GLY A 276 -12.47 6.87 3.72
CA GLY A 276 -12.61 5.77 2.75
C GLY A 276 -11.37 5.54 1.89
N GLU A 277 -10.21 6.04 2.30
CA GLU A 277 -8.94 5.82 1.59
C GLU A 277 -8.46 4.39 1.73
N PHE A 278 -7.93 3.82 0.66
CA PHE A 278 -7.12 2.62 0.70
C PHE A 278 -5.67 2.96 0.34
N ALA A 279 -4.77 2.83 1.30
CA ALA A 279 -3.34 2.99 1.12
C ALA A 279 -2.61 1.65 1.32
N ALA A 280 -1.68 1.32 0.43
CA ALA A 280 -0.89 0.10 0.57
C ALA A 280 0.56 0.25 0.10
N GLY A 281 1.39 -0.77 0.33
CA GLY A 281 2.76 -0.85 -0.16
C GLY A 281 3.81 -0.50 0.89
N MET A 282 4.82 0.26 0.51
CA MET A 282 5.91 0.68 1.41
C MET A 282 6.07 2.19 1.37
N PHE A 283 6.09 2.82 2.56
CA PHE A 283 6.45 4.23 2.75
C PHE A 283 5.79 5.18 1.73
N ASN A 284 4.44 5.19 1.67
CA ASN A 284 3.71 6.13 0.81
C ASN A 284 4.02 7.59 1.14
N ALA A 285 3.86 8.45 0.14
CA ALA A 285 4.05 9.89 0.33
C ALA A 285 2.98 10.44 1.29
N THR A 286 3.44 11.24 2.25
CA THR A 286 2.61 11.84 3.32
C THR A 286 2.52 13.35 3.19
N THR A 287 2.83 13.95 2.04
CA THR A 287 2.95 15.42 1.90
C THR A 287 1.61 16.18 1.98
N ASP A 288 0.50 15.51 2.30
CA ASP A 288 -0.85 16.07 2.43
C ASP A 288 -1.46 15.89 3.83
N VAL A 289 -0.68 15.93 4.93
CA VAL A 289 -1.21 15.75 6.31
C VAL A 289 -1.99 16.99 6.80
N SER A 290 -3.08 17.31 6.12
CA SER A 290 -4.28 17.90 6.70
C SER A 290 -5.51 17.21 6.12
N GLY A 291 -5.46 15.87 6.08
CA GLY A 291 -6.60 15.04 5.71
C GLY A 291 -7.74 15.30 6.68
N ASP A 292 -8.84 15.83 6.17
CA ASP A 292 -10.07 15.93 6.95
C ASP A 292 -10.69 14.53 6.97
N SER A 293 -10.56 13.85 8.12
CA SER A 293 -11.01 12.46 8.24
C SER A 293 -12.53 12.31 8.18
N TYR A 294 -13.29 13.41 8.16
CA TYR A 294 -14.75 13.41 8.17
C TYR A 294 -15.39 14.08 6.95
N ASN A 295 -14.90 15.28 6.58
CA ASN A 295 -15.45 16.05 5.47
C ASN A 295 -14.77 15.67 4.15
N ILE A 296 -15.62 15.36 3.18
CA ILE A 296 -15.21 14.94 1.85
C ILE A 296 -14.76 16.14 1.01
N LYS A 297 -13.56 16.08 0.43
CA LYS A 297 -13.03 17.08 -0.50
C LYS A 297 -12.65 16.45 -1.85
N PRO A 298 -12.73 17.22 -2.97
CA PRO A 298 -12.35 16.70 -4.29
C PRO A 298 -10.88 16.25 -4.39
N ASN A 299 -9.99 16.84 -3.61
CA ASN A 299 -8.57 16.49 -3.57
C ASN A 299 -8.23 15.42 -2.53
N ASP A 300 -9.21 14.80 -1.87
CA ASP A 300 -8.96 13.66 -0.99
C ASP A 300 -8.37 12.50 -1.79
N ILE A 301 -7.42 11.80 -1.20
CA ILE A 301 -6.90 10.55 -1.75
C ILE A 301 -7.88 9.42 -1.46
N LEU A 302 -8.30 8.69 -2.50
CA LEU A 302 -9.12 7.49 -2.40
C LEU A 302 -8.28 6.21 -2.42
N PHE A 303 -7.21 6.22 -3.21
CA PHE A 303 -6.36 5.05 -3.39
C PHE A 303 -4.91 5.49 -3.58
N GLN A 304 -3.99 4.88 -2.84
CA GLN A 304 -2.56 5.19 -2.94
C GLN A 304 -1.69 3.96 -2.76
N ILE A 305 -0.68 3.81 -3.61
CA ILE A 305 0.34 2.76 -3.46
C ILE A 305 1.70 3.40 -3.22
N GLY A 306 2.24 3.19 -2.02
CA GLY A 306 3.59 3.57 -1.63
C GLY A 306 4.64 2.66 -2.27
N ASN A 307 5.67 3.28 -2.84
CA ASN A 307 6.87 2.62 -3.34
C ASN A 307 8.15 3.27 -2.78
N GLY A 308 8.02 3.96 -1.64
CA GLY A 308 9.15 4.47 -0.91
C GLY A 308 10.01 3.35 -0.33
N THR A 309 11.24 3.68 0.02
CA THR A 309 12.23 2.70 0.51
C THR A 309 12.56 2.86 2.00
N SER A 310 12.19 3.99 2.60
CA SER A 310 12.39 4.26 4.03
C SER A 310 11.48 5.39 4.50
N ILE A 311 11.47 5.65 5.82
CA ILE A 311 10.78 6.81 6.40
C ILE A 311 11.26 8.16 5.84
N ASN A 312 12.50 8.23 5.34
CA ASN A 312 13.09 9.43 4.75
C ASN A 312 12.95 9.49 3.22
N ASP A 313 12.46 8.41 2.59
CA ASP A 313 12.28 8.30 1.14
C ASP A 313 10.85 7.85 0.84
N ARG A 314 9.89 8.66 1.28
CA ARG A 314 8.46 8.40 1.07
C ARG A 314 8.04 8.78 -0.33
N LYS A 315 7.46 7.82 -1.07
CA LYS A 315 7.03 8.02 -2.45
C LYS A 315 5.78 7.19 -2.74
N SER A 316 4.98 7.68 -3.67
CA SER A 316 3.80 6.97 -4.18
C SER A 316 3.94 6.69 -5.67
N ALA A 317 3.73 5.43 -6.05
CA ALA A 317 3.72 4.99 -7.45
C ALA A 317 2.38 5.25 -8.13
N LEU A 318 1.29 5.24 -7.35
CA LEU A 318 -0.08 5.41 -7.81
C LEU A 318 -0.83 6.28 -6.79
N THR A 319 -1.60 7.24 -7.30
CA THR A 319 -2.55 8.02 -6.49
C THR A 319 -3.83 8.28 -7.28
N LEU A 320 -4.98 8.02 -6.67
CA LEU A 320 -6.30 8.39 -7.21
C LEU A 320 -6.96 9.38 -6.26
N LEU A 321 -7.29 10.56 -6.76
CA LEU A 321 -8.05 11.56 -6.02
C LEU A 321 -9.55 11.34 -6.20
N ARG A 322 -10.33 11.87 -5.24
CA ARG A 322 -11.79 11.84 -5.29
C ARG A 322 -12.38 12.59 -6.47
N SER A 323 -11.66 13.58 -7.00
CA SER A 323 -11.99 14.30 -8.24
C SER A 323 -11.96 13.41 -9.49
N GLY A 324 -11.36 12.22 -9.40
CA GLY A 324 -11.10 11.33 -10.54
C GLY A 324 -9.72 11.52 -11.17
N ASN A 325 -8.92 12.47 -10.68
CA ASN A 325 -7.55 12.64 -11.14
C ASN A 325 -6.68 11.44 -10.72
N PHE A 326 -6.02 10.82 -11.69
CA PHE A 326 -5.22 9.62 -11.49
C PHE A 326 -3.76 9.88 -11.85
N GLY A 327 -2.90 9.65 -10.87
CA GLY A 327 -1.45 9.79 -10.98
C GLY A 327 -0.76 8.43 -11.07
N ILE A 328 0.17 8.28 -12.01
CA ILE A 328 1.04 7.11 -12.14
C ILE A 328 2.49 7.51 -12.39
N GLY A 329 3.42 6.87 -11.69
CA GLY A 329 4.86 7.08 -11.89
C GLY A 329 5.55 7.61 -10.64
N ASN A 330 6.74 8.18 -10.83
CA ASN A 330 7.61 8.51 -9.70
C ASN A 330 7.06 9.68 -8.86
N ASN A 331 6.43 9.35 -7.72
CA ASN A 331 5.93 10.29 -6.73
C ASN A 331 4.79 11.20 -7.21
N VAL A 332 3.79 10.62 -7.89
CA VAL A 332 2.61 11.38 -8.35
C VAL A 332 1.56 11.41 -7.23
N VAL A 333 1.64 12.40 -6.35
CA VAL A 333 0.79 12.51 -5.13
C VAL A 333 -0.45 13.38 -5.36
N ALA A 334 -0.31 14.47 -6.13
CA ALA A 334 -1.39 15.41 -6.39
C ALA A 334 -1.59 15.58 -7.91
N PRO A 335 -2.15 14.58 -8.60
CA PRO A 335 -2.38 14.67 -10.04
C PRO A 335 -3.32 15.85 -10.37
N GLU A 336 -2.89 16.73 -11.26
CA GLU A 336 -3.67 17.93 -11.67
C GLU A 336 -4.67 17.62 -12.78
N TYR A 337 -4.45 16.53 -13.51
CA TYR A 337 -5.27 16.09 -14.64
C TYR A 337 -5.85 14.70 -14.39
N LEU A 338 -6.85 14.32 -15.20
CA LEU A 338 -7.46 12.99 -15.14
C LEU A 338 -6.42 11.86 -15.24
N LEU A 339 -5.38 12.05 -16.06
CA LEU A 339 -4.22 11.17 -16.13
C LEU A 339 -2.95 12.03 -16.07
N ASP A 340 -2.22 11.91 -14.96
CA ASP A 340 -0.93 12.55 -14.76
C ASP A 340 0.16 11.48 -14.66
N VAL A 341 1.17 11.57 -15.53
CA VAL A 341 2.23 10.55 -15.63
C VAL A 341 3.57 11.16 -15.27
N GLY A 342 4.15 10.71 -14.16
CA GLY A 342 5.48 11.09 -13.69
C GLY A 342 6.59 10.42 -14.51
N GLY A 343 6.63 10.65 -15.82
CA GLY A 343 7.60 10.06 -16.75
C GLY A 343 7.08 9.96 -18.19
N ARG A 344 7.83 9.22 -19.04
CA ARG A 344 7.41 8.95 -20.42
C ARG A 344 6.45 7.77 -20.48
N ILE A 345 5.37 7.92 -21.24
CA ILE A 345 4.44 6.84 -21.56
C ILE A 345 4.99 6.01 -22.72
N ARG A 346 4.89 4.68 -22.63
CA ARG A 346 5.14 3.76 -23.75
C ARG A 346 3.84 3.12 -24.21
N ILE A 347 3.48 3.33 -25.49
CA ILE A 347 2.34 2.68 -26.14
C ILE A 347 2.87 1.54 -27.02
N ARG A 348 2.47 0.30 -26.74
CA ARG A 348 2.97 -0.92 -27.43
C ARG A 348 1.90 -1.51 -28.34
N HIS A 349 2.34 -2.26 -29.35
CA HIS A 349 1.47 -3.10 -30.17
C HIS A 349 2.13 -4.44 -30.48
N ASN A 350 1.30 -5.42 -30.87
CA ASN A 350 1.72 -6.72 -31.39
C ASN A 350 0.73 -7.16 -32.50
N GLY A 351 0.97 -6.72 -33.75
CA GLY A 351 0.17 -7.12 -34.93
C GLY A 351 -0.58 -6.00 -35.67
N ALA A 352 -0.88 -4.85 -35.03
CA ALA A 352 -1.48 -3.65 -35.64
C ALA A 352 -0.76 -2.38 -35.16
N THR A 353 -1.05 -1.18 -35.66
CA THR A 353 -0.37 0.07 -35.26
C THR A 353 -0.71 0.54 -33.84
N SER A 354 0.26 1.09 -33.08
CA SER A 354 0.01 1.73 -31.76
C SER A 354 -0.33 3.22 -31.88
N GLY A 355 -1.16 3.75 -30.98
CA GLY A 355 -1.42 5.19 -30.89
C GLY A 355 -2.53 5.57 -29.91
N ILE A 356 -2.96 6.82 -29.99
CA ILE A 356 -4.02 7.44 -29.18
C ILE A 356 -5.16 7.84 -30.12
N GLN A 357 -6.38 7.42 -29.79
CA GLN A 357 -7.60 7.80 -30.49
C GLN A 357 -8.20 9.07 -29.86
N PHE A 358 -8.77 9.93 -30.69
CA PHE A 358 -9.39 11.19 -30.30
C PHE A 358 -10.80 11.26 -30.88
N ASN A 359 -11.76 11.58 -30.02
CA ASN A 359 -13.13 11.80 -30.43
C ASN A 359 -13.38 13.28 -30.71
N ASN A 360 -14.29 13.56 -31.65
CA ASN A 360 -14.84 14.89 -31.83
C ASN A 360 -15.87 15.21 -30.72
N SER A 361 -16.46 16.42 -30.79
CA SER A 361 -17.44 16.89 -29.81
C SER A 361 -18.75 16.07 -29.77
N GLN A 362 -19.01 15.22 -30.76
CA GLN A 362 -20.14 14.29 -30.81
C GLN A 362 -19.77 12.90 -30.27
N ASN A 363 -18.59 12.75 -29.67
CA ASN A 363 -18.05 11.50 -29.15
C ASN A 363 -17.83 10.42 -30.24
N VAL A 364 -17.60 10.83 -31.49
CA VAL A 364 -17.23 9.94 -32.60
C VAL A 364 -15.72 10.01 -32.80
N VAL A 365 -15.07 8.86 -32.99
CA VAL A 365 -13.62 8.78 -33.29
C VAL A 365 -13.34 9.54 -34.59
N ASP A 366 -12.53 10.60 -34.52
CA ASP A 366 -12.26 11.51 -35.64
C ASP A 366 -10.76 11.75 -35.86
N GLY A 367 -9.96 11.58 -34.81
CA GLY A 367 -8.51 11.73 -34.85
C GLY A 367 -7.76 10.53 -34.31
N PHE A 368 -6.58 10.28 -34.86
CA PHE A 368 -5.64 9.30 -34.34
C PHE A 368 -4.22 9.83 -34.46
N VAL A 369 -3.43 9.67 -33.40
CA VAL A 369 -1.99 9.94 -33.42
C VAL A 369 -1.25 8.66 -33.07
N GLY A 370 -0.40 8.20 -33.97
CA GLY A 370 0.28 6.93 -33.78
C GLY A 370 1.00 6.44 -35.01
N MET A 371 1.37 5.17 -34.95
CA MET A 371 2.03 4.47 -36.03
C MET A 371 1.07 4.38 -37.23
N LYS A 372 1.57 4.69 -38.41
CA LYS A 372 0.91 4.47 -39.70
C LYS A 372 1.30 3.12 -40.29
N THR A 373 2.56 2.77 -40.16
CA THR A 373 3.17 1.47 -40.43
C THR A 373 4.25 1.25 -39.37
N ASP A 374 4.96 0.12 -39.40
CA ASP A 374 6.08 -0.13 -38.48
C ASP A 374 7.23 0.88 -38.61
N ALA A 375 7.29 1.63 -39.72
CA ALA A 375 8.33 2.61 -40.01
C ALA A 375 7.82 4.05 -40.16
N GLN A 376 6.53 4.30 -39.91
CA GLN A 376 5.90 5.61 -40.11
C GLN A 376 5.06 6.00 -38.90
N ILE A 377 5.14 7.26 -38.48
CA ILE A 377 4.31 7.83 -37.41
C ILE A 377 3.66 9.13 -37.89
N GLY A 378 2.42 9.40 -37.46
CA GLY A 378 1.76 10.63 -37.88
C GLY A 378 0.42 10.93 -37.23
N PHE A 379 -0.31 11.81 -37.91
CA PHE A 379 -1.60 12.35 -37.53
C PHE A 379 -2.63 11.96 -38.60
N PHE A 380 -3.65 11.23 -38.16
CA PHE A 380 -4.79 10.81 -38.96
C PHE A 380 -6.01 11.62 -38.53
N LEU A 381 -6.67 12.28 -39.49
CA LEU A 381 -7.84 13.12 -39.24
C LEU A 381 -8.79 13.01 -40.44
N ASN A 382 -10.10 12.92 -40.17
CA ASN A 382 -11.13 12.90 -41.20
C ASN A 382 -10.82 11.85 -42.30
N GLY A 383 -10.65 10.60 -41.88
CA GLY A 383 -10.47 9.45 -42.78
C GLY A 383 -9.12 9.35 -43.52
N ALA A 384 -8.14 10.21 -43.24
CA ALA A 384 -6.85 10.18 -43.94
C ALA A 384 -5.66 10.62 -43.06
N TRP A 385 -4.47 10.10 -43.39
CA TRP A 385 -3.20 10.56 -42.83
C TRP A 385 -2.87 11.95 -43.39
N ARG A 386 -2.91 12.98 -42.55
CA ARG A 386 -2.71 14.38 -42.95
C ARG A 386 -1.25 14.80 -42.91
N PHE A 387 -0.52 14.31 -41.91
CA PHE A 387 0.91 14.53 -41.76
C PHE A 387 1.55 13.28 -41.16
N TRP A 388 2.68 12.84 -41.70
CA TRP A 388 3.44 11.72 -41.15
C TRP A 388 4.92 11.83 -41.55
N ILE A 389 5.77 11.17 -40.78
CA ILE A 389 7.20 11.04 -41.02
C ILE A 389 7.59 9.56 -41.14
N ASP A 390 8.64 9.25 -41.89
CA ASP A 390 9.25 7.93 -41.95
C ASP A 390 10.59 7.85 -41.20
N ASN A 391 11.20 6.66 -41.21
CA ASN A 391 12.50 6.39 -40.58
C ASN A 391 13.69 7.08 -41.26
N ALA A 392 13.54 7.52 -42.52
CA ALA A 392 14.54 8.30 -43.25
C ALA A 392 14.47 9.80 -42.92
N GLY A 393 13.45 10.22 -42.15
CA GLY A 393 13.22 11.62 -41.77
C GLY A 393 12.43 12.41 -42.81
N ASN A 394 11.86 11.75 -43.83
CA ASN A 394 11.00 12.41 -44.80
C ASN A 394 9.63 12.70 -44.18
N GLY A 395 9.18 13.95 -44.30
CA GLY A 395 7.84 14.36 -43.88
C GLY A 395 6.90 14.51 -45.07
N THR A 396 5.74 13.88 -45.01
CA THR A 396 4.65 14.08 -45.99
C THR A 396 3.54 14.90 -45.37
N LEU A 397 3.20 16.03 -46.02
CA LEU A 397 2.03 16.84 -45.69
C LEU A 397 1.01 16.71 -46.82
N GLY A 398 -0.18 16.18 -46.52
CA GLY A 398 -1.25 16.01 -47.50
C GLY A 398 -1.99 17.30 -47.90
N GLY A 399 -1.44 18.47 -47.55
CA GLY A 399 -2.05 19.79 -47.72
C GLY A 399 -1.00 20.89 -47.88
N THR A 400 -1.35 22.13 -47.58
CA THR A 400 -0.46 23.30 -47.75
C THR A 400 0.27 23.65 -46.45
N LEU A 401 1.57 23.96 -46.55
CA LEU A 401 2.35 24.59 -45.48
C LEU A 401 2.25 26.12 -45.59
N THR A 402 1.46 26.75 -44.74
CA THR A 402 1.37 28.21 -44.66
C THR A 402 2.40 28.76 -43.69
N GLN A 403 3.22 29.72 -44.13
CA GLN A 403 4.27 30.35 -43.32
C GLN A 403 3.92 31.81 -43.03
N SER A 404 3.72 32.15 -41.75
CA SER A 404 3.37 33.52 -41.32
C SER A 404 4.44 34.53 -41.70
N SER A 405 4.04 35.61 -42.38
CA SER A 405 4.95 36.62 -42.93
C SER A 405 4.56 38.07 -42.57
N ASP A 406 3.61 38.24 -41.64
CA ASP A 406 3.06 39.54 -41.22
C ASP A 406 4.17 40.51 -40.76
N ARG A 407 4.10 41.78 -41.21
CA ARG A 407 5.07 42.83 -40.88
C ARG A 407 5.23 43.02 -39.37
N ARG A 408 4.16 42.85 -38.57
CA ARG A 408 4.18 43.03 -37.11
C ARG A 408 5.01 41.98 -36.38
N LEU A 409 5.25 40.83 -37.02
CA LEU A 409 6.09 39.75 -36.48
C LEU A 409 7.57 39.95 -36.81
N LYS A 410 7.94 41.03 -37.51
CA LYS A 410 9.27 41.28 -38.07
C LYS A 410 9.75 42.68 -37.75
N ARG A 411 11.07 42.86 -37.69
CA ARG A 411 11.73 44.15 -37.40
C ARG A 411 13.04 44.27 -38.17
N ASN A 412 13.63 45.46 -38.18
CA ASN A 412 14.95 45.73 -38.76
C ASN A 412 15.06 45.32 -40.25
N PHE A 413 14.13 45.82 -41.07
CA PHE A 413 14.11 45.52 -42.51
C PHE A 413 15.30 46.18 -43.23
N ALA A 414 16.06 45.39 -43.98
CA ALA A 414 17.12 45.85 -44.86
C ALA A 414 16.95 45.25 -46.26
N PRO A 415 17.17 46.01 -47.34
CA PRO A 415 17.16 45.47 -48.70
C PRO A 415 18.24 44.40 -48.90
N LEU A 416 17.95 43.41 -49.74
CA LEU A 416 18.95 42.41 -50.14
C LEU A 416 19.92 43.00 -51.17
N SER A 417 21.18 42.61 -51.10
CA SER A 417 22.24 43.05 -52.02
C SER A 417 23.04 41.86 -52.55
N ALA A 418 23.67 42.05 -53.71
CA ALA A 418 24.49 41.04 -54.38
C ALA A 418 23.78 39.69 -54.67
N SER A 419 22.44 39.67 -54.73
CA SER A 419 21.65 38.45 -54.93
C SER A 419 22.01 37.74 -56.23
N LEU A 420 22.13 38.47 -57.35
CA LEU A 420 22.42 37.87 -58.66
C LEU A 420 23.78 37.20 -58.67
N SER A 421 24.83 37.93 -58.26
CA SER A 421 26.20 37.42 -58.24
C SER A 421 26.37 36.22 -57.30
N LYS A 422 25.72 36.24 -56.14
CA LYS A 422 25.77 35.11 -55.19
C LYS A 422 25.01 33.89 -55.72
N LEU A 423 23.82 34.07 -56.30
CA LEU A 423 23.05 32.96 -56.87
C LEU A 423 23.74 32.33 -58.08
N THR A 424 24.39 33.11 -58.94
CA THR A 424 25.15 32.58 -60.08
C THR A 424 26.40 31.81 -59.68
N ALA A 425 26.87 31.98 -58.44
CA ALA A 425 28.01 31.24 -57.90
C ALA A 425 27.61 29.89 -57.27
N LEU A 426 26.31 29.61 -57.10
CA LEU A 426 25.83 28.33 -56.57
C LEU A 426 25.81 27.25 -57.66
N GLN A 427 26.10 26.01 -57.27
CA GLN A 427 25.98 24.84 -58.13
C GLN A 427 24.90 23.90 -57.60
N GLY A 428 24.04 23.42 -58.50
CA GLY A 428 23.05 22.38 -58.21
C GLY A 428 23.67 21.00 -58.38
N TYR A 429 23.29 20.07 -57.51
CA TYR A 429 23.79 18.70 -57.51
C TYR A 429 22.67 17.68 -57.50
N HIS A 430 22.93 16.55 -58.15
CA HIS A 430 22.22 15.31 -57.87
C HIS A 430 23.03 14.50 -56.85
N TYR A 431 22.36 13.90 -55.87
CA TYR A 431 23.02 13.12 -54.84
C TYR A 431 22.15 11.96 -54.34
N TYR A 432 22.79 11.01 -53.67
CA TYR A 432 22.14 9.95 -52.91
C TYR A 432 22.49 10.12 -51.43
N TRP A 433 21.55 9.83 -50.53
CA TRP A 433 21.84 9.83 -49.11
C TRP A 433 22.81 8.70 -48.75
N LYS A 434 23.68 8.95 -47.77
CA LYS A 434 24.48 7.90 -47.11
C LYS A 434 23.68 7.33 -45.94
N GLY A 435 23.86 6.04 -45.65
CA GLY A 435 23.24 5.40 -44.49
C GLY A 435 21.73 5.20 -44.64
N ASN A 436 20.96 5.58 -43.62
CA ASN A 436 19.52 5.31 -43.51
C ASN A 436 18.62 6.39 -44.16
N GLY A 437 19.18 7.31 -44.95
CA GLY A 437 18.38 8.29 -45.68
C GLY A 437 17.65 7.69 -46.87
N ASP A 438 16.90 8.53 -47.59
CA ASP A 438 16.15 8.12 -48.78
C ASP A 438 17.11 7.56 -49.86
N PRO A 439 16.91 6.32 -50.35
CA PRO A 439 17.80 5.70 -51.33
C PRO A 439 17.60 6.23 -52.75
N SER A 440 16.56 7.02 -53.02
CA SER A 440 16.28 7.56 -54.34
C SER A 440 17.15 8.77 -54.70
N LEU A 441 17.31 9.04 -55.99
CA LEU A 441 18.08 10.17 -56.50
C LEU A 441 17.45 11.49 -56.06
N GLN A 442 18.23 12.28 -55.32
CA GLN A 442 17.83 13.62 -54.85
C GLN A 442 18.44 14.72 -55.72
N THR A 443 17.86 15.91 -55.67
CA THR A 443 18.40 17.12 -56.32
C THR A 443 18.40 18.26 -55.32
N GLY A 444 19.51 18.99 -55.20
CA GLY A 444 19.60 20.09 -54.24
C GLY A 444 20.93 20.81 -54.27
N LEU A 445 21.24 21.47 -53.15
CA LEU A 445 22.45 22.26 -52.92
C LEU A 445 23.25 21.67 -51.76
N ILE A 446 24.55 21.96 -51.72
CA ILE A 446 25.43 21.62 -50.59
C ILE A 446 25.39 22.76 -49.57
N ALA A 447 25.06 22.44 -48.33
CA ALA A 447 24.82 23.46 -47.30
C ALA A 447 26.04 24.32 -46.98
N GLN A 448 27.23 23.73 -47.03
CA GLN A 448 28.52 24.41 -46.80
C GLN A 448 28.80 25.47 -47.86
N GLU A 449 28.46 25.19 -49.12
CA GLU A 449 28.64 26.15 -50.22
C GLU A 449 27.64 27.29 -50.14
N VAL A 450 26.39 26.97 -49.77
CA VAL A 450 25.37 27.98 -49.51
C VAL A 450 25.78 28.86 -48.32
N GLU A 451 26.33 28.30 -47.25
CA GLU A 451 26.76 29.05 -46.06
C GLU A 451 27.82 30.11 -46.37
N ALA A 452 28.76 29.81 -47.28
CA ALA A 452 29.78 30.76 -47.70
C ALA A 452 29.19 32.02 -48.37
N LEU A 453 28.01 31.92 -48.98
CA LEU A 453 27.36 32.99 -49.74
C LEU A 453 26.14 33.60 -49.02
N PHE A 454 25.36 32.76 -48.35
CA PHE A 454 24.10 33.01 -47.65
C PHE A 454 24.11 32.35 -46.26
N PRO A 455 25.00 32.78 -45.35
CA PRO A 455 25.12 32.18 -44.02
C PRO A 455 23.80 32.22 -43.23
N GLU A 456 22.94 33.21 -43.48
CA GLU A 456 21.62 33.35 -42.87
C GLU A 456 20.61 32.28 -43.27
N LEU A 457 20.86 31.55 -44.35
CA LEU A 457 20.00 30.47 -44.85
C LEU A 457 20.43 29.08 -44.37
N VAL A 458 21.53 29.00 -43.61
CA VAL A 458 22.10 27.74 -43.13
C VAL A 458 22.02 27.67 -41.62
N LYS A 459 21.58 26.53 -41.10
CA LYS A 459 21.63 26.23 -39.66
C LYS A 459 22.50 25.03 -39.41
N THR A 460 23.35 25.10 -38.38
CA THR A 460 24.17 23.98 -37.91
C THR A 460 23.54 23.41 -36.64
N ASP A 461 23.36 22.09 -36.57
CA ASP A 461 22.86 21.41 -35.38
C ASP A 461 23.97 21.11 -34.36
N ASP A 462 23.61 20.54 -33.20
CA ASP A 462 24.55 20.23 -32.11
C ASP A 462 25.61 19.20 -32.49
N ASN A 463 25.40 18.43 -33.56
CA ASN A 463 26.34 17.43 -34.08
C ASN A 463 27.20 17.99 -35.22
N GLY A 464 27.02 19.26 -35.60
CA GLY A 464 27.75 19.91 -36.69
C GLY A 464 27.16 19.70 -38.09
N PHE A 465 26.01 19.03 -38.22
CA PHE A 465 25.34 18.90 -39.52
C PHE A 465 24.63 20.20 -39.91
N LYS A 466 24.71 20.54 -41.20
CA LYS A 466 24.16 21.77 -41.77
C LYS A 466 22.87 21.51 -42.54
N SER A 467 21.86 22.35 -42.32
CA SER A 467 20.55 22.30 -42.96
C SER A 467 20.24 23.62 -43.68
N LEU A 468 19.40 23.55 -44.72
CA LEU A 468 19.12 24.67 -45.62
C LEU A 468 17.68 25.18 -45.52
N ASN A 469 17.53 26.50 -45.47
CA ASN A 469 16.27 27.18 -45.73
C ASN A 469 16.14 27.50 -47.24
N TYR A 470 15.73 26.51 -48.02
CA TYR A 470 15.49 26.68 -49.46
C TYR A 470 14.48 27.80 -49.78
N THR A 471 13.46 27.99 -48.94
CA THR A 471 12.46 29.05 -49.18
C THR A 471 13.03 30.46 -49.05
N GLY A 472 14.11 30.63 -48.26
CA GLY A 472 14.81 31.89 -48.12
C GLY A 472 15.61 32.30 -49.37
N LEU A 473 15.85 31.39 -50.31
CA LEU A 473 16.43 31.73 -51.61
C LEU A 473 15.44 32.48 -52.51
N ILE A 474 14.13 32.34 -52.28
CA ILE A 474 13.09 32.96 -53.14
C ILE A 474 13.20 34.50 -53.16
N PRO A 475 13.32 35.21 -52.01
CA PRO A 475 13.62 36.65 -52.02
C PRO A 475 14.87 37.03 -52.83
N HIS A 476 15.95 36.25 -52.75
CA HIS A 476 17.15 36.50 -53.55
C HIS A 476 16.88 36.27 -55.04
N LEU A 477 16.13 35.23 -55.41
CA LEU A 477 15.71 35.00 -56.80
C LEU A 477 14.87 36.17 -57.32
N ILE A 478 13.96 36.72 -56.51
CA ILE A 478 13.15 37.90 -56.87
C ILE A 478 14.06 39.11 -57.16
N GLU A 479 15.01 39.41 -56.27
CA GLU A 479 15.92 40.55 -56.47
C GLU A 479 16.88 40.34 -57.65
N SER A 480 17.32 39.11 -57.89
CA SER A 480 18.11 38.74 -59.07
C SER A 480 17.36 38.94 -60.37
N VAL A 481 16.08 38.53 -60.43
CA VAL A 481 15.22 38.76 -61.60
C VAL A 481 15.03 40.25 -61.85
N LYS A 482 14.80 41.06 -60.81
CA LYS A 482 14.73 42.52 -60.94
C LYS A 482 16.04 43.12 -61.48
N GLN A 483 17.19 42.64 -61.00
CA GLN A 483 18.50 43.08 -61.47
C GLN A 483 18.73 42.70 -62.95
N LEU A 484 18.40 41.47 -63.34
CA LEU A 484 18.48 41.00 -64.73
C LEU A 484 17.58 41.82 -65.65
N ALA A 485 16.33 42.10 -65.25
CA ALA A 485 15.41 42.94 -66.01
C ALA A 485 15.99 44.35 -66.26
N LYS A 486 16.64 44.94 -65.24
CA LYS A 486 17.31 46.23 -65.36
C LYS A 486 18.51 46.18 -66.31
N GLN A 487 19.31 45.11 -66.26
CA GLN A 487 20.43 44.92 -67.18
C GLN A 487 19.95 44.75 -68.63
N ASN A 488 18.89 43.98 -68.85
CA ASN A 488 18.29 43.81 -70.18
C ASN A 488 17.77 45.13 -70.75
N ALA A 489 17.03 45.92 -69.96
CA ALA A 489 16.55 47.23 -70.40
C ALA A 489 17.70 48.18 -70.76
N ARG A 490 18.81 48.12 -70.01
CA ARG A 490 20.02 48.88 -70.34
C ARG A 490 20.65 48.41 -71.65
N LEU A 491 20.82 47.10 -71.83
CA LEU A 491 21.37 46.52 -73.06
C LEU A 491 20.51 46.83 -74.28
N GLU A 492 19.18 46.82 -74.13
CA GLU A 492 18.25 47.23 -75.20
C GLU A 492 18.41 48.70 -75.58
N ALA A 493 18.58 49.59 -74.59
CA ALA A 493 18.83 51.01 -74.84
C ALA A 493 20.20 51.26 -75.50
N GLU A 494 21.26 50.61 -75.04
CA GLU A 494 22.60 50.68 -75.65
C GLU A 494 22.57 50.14 -77.09
N ASN A 495 21.89 49.01 -77.33
CA ASN A 495 21.70 48.48 -78.68
C ASN A 495 20.89 49.41 -79.58
N ALA A 496 19.88 50.12 -79.06
CA ALA A 496 19.12 51.10 -79.81
C ALA A 496 20.00 52.31 -80.20
N SER A 497 20.84 52.80 -79.26
CA SER A 497 21.81 53.86 -79.54
C SER A 497 22.81 53.42 -80.60
N PHE A 498 23.41 52.24 -80.46
CA PHE A 498 24.36 51.72 -81.46
C PHE A 498 23.74 51.55 -82.84
N LYS A 499 22.48 51.12 -82.93
CA LYS A 499 21.74 51.06 -84.20
C LYS A 499 21.54 52.46 -84.80
N ALA A 500 21.24 53.47 -83.99
CA ALA A 500 21.09 54.84 -84.44
C ALA A 500 22.43 55.42 -84.93
N ASP A 501 23.51 55.22 -84.18
CA ASP A 501 24.85 55.67 -84.54
C ASP A 501 25.37 54.98 -85.82
N SER A 502 25.17 53.66 -85.92
CA SER A 502 25.51 52.89 -87.12
C SER A 502 24.77 53.39 -88.36
N LYS A 503 23.48 53.72 -88.23
CA LYS A 503 22.70 54.34 -89.31
C LYS A 503 23.25 55.71 -89.70
N ALA A 504 23.59 56.55 -88.72
CA ALA A 504 24.15 57.88 -88.99
C ALA A 504 25.50 57.81 -89.73
N VAL A 505 26.37 56.86 -89.36
CA VAL A 505 27.63 56.59 -90.06
C VAL A 505 27.39 56.09 -91.48
N GLN A 506 26.42 55.18 -91.68
CA GLN A 506 26.03 54.69 -93.00
C GLN A 506 25.55 55.83 -93.90
N ASP A 507 24.75 56.75 -93.37
CA ASP A 507 24.26 57.93 -94.09
C ASP A 507 25.39 58.90 -94.45
N GLN A 508 26.37 59.08 -93.55
CA GLN A 508 27.57 59.89 -93.82
C GLN A 508 28.47 59.26 -94.89
N LEU A 509 28.70 57.95 -94.84
CA LEU A 509 29.44 57.21 -95.86
C LEU A 509 28.75 57.32 -97.22
N THR A 510 27.42 57.21 -97.25
CA THR A 510 26.64 57.40 -98.48
C THR A 510 26.80 58.81 -99.04
N LYS A 511 26.73 59.84 -98.19
CA LYS A 511 26.98 61.24 -98.60
C LYS A 511 28.40 61.47 -99.08
N LEU A 512 29.39 60.86 -98.44
CA LEU A 512 30.79 60.96 -98.83
C LEU A 512 31.04 60.26 -100.18
N ALA A 513 30.46 59.08 -100.40
CA ALA A 513 30.50 58.36 -101.67
C ALA A 513 29.90 59.22 -102.80
N LEU A 514 28.72 59.81 -102.58
CA LEU A 514 28.10 60.75 -103.53
C LEU A 514 28.99 61.97 -103.82
N ARG A 515 29.69 62.49 -102.81
CA ARG A 515 30.60 63.63 -102.97
C ARG A 515 31.89 63.25 -103.69
N LEU A 516 32.39 62.03 -103.49
CA LEU A 516 33.51 61.47 -104.23
C LEU A 516 33.17 61.28 -105.71
N ASP A 517 31.96 60.77 -106.02
CA ASP A 517 31.45 60.64 -107.39
C ASP A 517 31.31 62.01 -108.09
N GLN A 518 30.91 63.06 -107.36
CA GLN A 518 30.89 64.42 -107.89
C GLN A 518 32.30 64.97 -108.18
N LEU A 519 33.27 64.68 -107.32
CA LEU A 519 34.66 65.11 -107.51
C LEU A 519 35.35 64.36 -108.66
N SER A 520 35.11 63.06 -108.83
CA SER A 520 35.65 62.26 -109.93
C SER A 520 35.06 62.67 -111.30
N GLY A 521 33.80 63.13 -111.33
CA GLY A 521 33.20 63.73 -112.52
C GLY A 521 33.77 65.11 -112.90
N THR A 522 34.39 65.82 -111.94
CA THR A 522 34.94 67.17 -112.17
C THR A 522 36.38 67.12 -112.70
N THR A 523 37.18 66.12 -112.32
CA THR A 523 38.55 65.95 -112.83
C THR A 523 38.63 65.58 -114.31
N SER A 524 37.60 64.96 -114.90
CA SER A 524 37.56 64.73 -116.35
C SER A 524 37.35 66.00 -117.19
N ASN A 525 36.85 67.10 -116.59
CA ASN A 525 36.58 68.35 -117.32
C ASN A 525 37.70 69.40 -117.23
N THR A 526 38.74 69.18 -116.41
CA THR A 526 39.82 70.18 -116.21
C THR A 526 41.13 69.86 -116.95
N ILE A 527 41.25 68.70 -117.61
CA ILE A 527 42.43 68.35 -118.44
C ILE A 527 42.19 68.67 -119.93
N ALA A 528 41.01 69.15 -120.32
CA ALA A 528 40.71 69.63 -121.67
C ALA A 528 40.62 71.16 -121.72
N LYS A 529 41.74 71.85 -121.48
CA LYS A 529 41.94 73.23 -121.92
C LYS A 529 43.41 73.54 -122.15
#